data_AF-A0A1C6GTA8-F1
#
_entry.id   AF-A0A1C6GTA8-F1
#
_cell.length_a   1.000
_cell.length_b   1.000
_cell.length_c   1.000
_cell.angle_alpha   90.00
_cell.angle_beta   90.00
_cell.angle_gamma   90.00
#
_symmetry.space_group_name_H-M   'P 1'
#
loop_
_entity.id
_entity.type
_entity.pdbx_description
1 polymer ?
#
loop_
_entity_poly.entity_id
_entity_poly.type
_entity_poly.pdbx_seq_one_letter_code
_entity_poly.pdbx_strand_id
1 'polypeptide(L)'
;MVFEIRLLQGEALDAALALARDVFFEFEAPEYGPQGISAFRRDILENPRFYQAFLEGENRIWGAYCGETLVSIMGLQGACHICLSFTRVDMQRQGAASALFHAIVAQLDREGADITQLSVNASPCGLPFYLHLGFYPTGPEQCVNGIRFTPMLYPRPSSSRRNTTYCGLWCGDCIPGDHALFALAQALKQRLEQVGFRHYAAYKAAKVPSFSDYDTFEAVLTALEDVHCARTCYEGPLSKAGCAQDCHLRSCALEKSLYGCWACPDFERCAQIADMQQLHPDILHNLRTIRRVGIDRWVGQRGRHYRF
;
A
#
# COMPACT_ATOMS: atom_id res chain seq x y z
N MET A 1 20.94 0.60 -5.61
CA MET A 1 21.05 0.82 -4.15
C MET A 1 19.79 0.26 -3.50
N VAL A 2 19.90 -0.36 -2.33
CA VAL A 2 18.73 -0.88 -1.59
C VAL A 2 18.38 0.12 -0.50
N PHE A 3 17.10 0.50 -0.44
CA PHE A 3 16.59 1.42 0.57
C PHE A 3 15.63 0.68 1.49
N GLU A 4 15.80 0.86 2.79
CA GLU A 4 14.83 0.40 3.77
C GLU A 4 13.82 1.52 4.03
N ILE A 5 12.52 1.22 3.84
CA ILE A 5 11.45 2.21 4.01
C ILE A 5 10.78 1.99 5.36
N ARG A 6 10.70 3.05 6.17
CA ARG A 6 10.11 3.01 7.52
C ARG A 6 9.09 4.13 7.68
N LEU A 7 7.97 3.83 8.36
CA LEU A 7 7.11 4.88 8.91
C LEU A 7 7.85 5.51 10.10
N LEU A 8 7.92 6.84 10.15
CA LEU A 8 8.67 7.57 11.16
C LEU A 8 7.75 8.04 12.28
N GLN A 9 8.20 7.85 13.52
CA GLN A 9 7.53 8.29 14.75
C GLN A 9 8.59 8.69 15.79
N GLY A 10 8.19 9.47 16.81
CA GLY A 10 9.09 9.89 17.89
C GLY A 10 10.33 10.62 17.37
N GLU A 11 11.52 10.27 17.88
CA GLU A 11 12.79 10.93 17.50
C GLU A 11 13.11 10.86 15.99
N ALA A 12 12.60 9.85 15.28
CA ALA A 12 12.80 9.75 13.83
C ALA A 12 12.03 10.85 13.06
N LEU A 13 10.97 11.41 13.63
CA LEU A 13 10.25 12.56 13.08
C LEU A 13 11.11 13.83 13.14
N ASP A 14 11.83 14.04 14.25
CA ASP A 14 12.72 15.21 14.40
C ASP A 14 13.85 15.16 13.37
N ALA A 15 14.44 13.99 13.15
CA ALA A 15 15.43 13.77 12.11
C ALA A 15 14.87 14.04 10.69
N ALA A 16 13.62 13.68 10.44
CA ALA A 16 12.95 13.96 9.16
C ALA A 16 12.75 15.46 8.94
N LEU A 17 12.29 16.21 9.96
CA LEU A 17 12.09 17.65 9.85
C LEU A 17 13.42 18.41 9.75
N ALA A 18 14.48 17.92 10.40
CA ALA A 18 15.83 18.43 10.20
C ALA A 18 16.30 18.25 8.75
N LEU A 19 16.09 17.06 8.17
CA LEU A 19 16.41 16.82 6.76
C LEU A 19 15.59 17.71 5.83
N ALA A 20 14.28 17.87 6.09
CA ALA A 20 13.40 18.75 5.31
C ALA A 20 13.93 20.19 5.32
N ARG A 21 14.28 20.69 6.51
CA ARG A 21 14.86 22.02 6.71
C ARG A 21 16.13 22.20 5.88
N ASP A 22 17.09 21.28 6.05
CA ASP A 22 18.43 21.43 5.47
C ASP A 22 18.36 21.41 3.94
N VAL A 23 17.58 20.48 3.35
CA VAL A 23 17.38 20.42 1.89
C VAL A 23 16.58 21.61 1.37
N PHE A 24 15.54 22.06 2.10
CA PHE A 24 14.77 23.23 1.69
C PHE A 24 15.64 24.48 1.59
N PHE A 25 16.45 24.77 2.61
CA PHE A 25 17.29 25.97 2.62
C PHE A 25 18.39 25.94 1.56
N GLU A 26 18.87 24.75 1.20
CA GLU A 26 19.90 24.62 0.17
C GLU A 26 19.33 24.72 -1.26
N PHE A 27 18.15 24.11 -1.55
CA PHE A 27 17.64 23.98 -2.93
C PHE A 27 16.37 24.75 -3.25
N GLU A 28 15.44 24.86 -2.30
CA GLU A 28 14.16 25.50 -2.57
C GLU A 28 14.16 26.98 -2.19
N ALA A 29 14.81 27.34 -1.09
CA ALA A 29 14.89 28.72 -0.62
C ALA A 29 15.47 29.69 -1.67
N PRO A 30 16.48 29.34 -2.49
CA PRO A 30 16.95 30.22 -3.57
C PRO A 30 15.88 30.52 -4.65
N GLU A 31 14.94 29.61 -4.87
CA GLU A 31 13.82 29.77 -5.81
C GLU A 31 12.65 30.56 -5.20
N TYR A 32 12.67 30.80 -3.89
CA TYR A 32 11.64 31.50 -3.14
C TYR A 32 12.11 32.86 -2.60
N GLY A 33 11.18 33.81 -2.52
CA GLY A 33 11.45 35.10 -1.86
C GLY A 33 11.47 34.98 -0.32
N PRO A 34 11.88 36.04 0.40
CA PRO A 34 11.88 36.07 1.87
C PRO A 34 10.53 35.70 2.51
N GLN A 35 9.43 36.04 1.83
CA GLN A 35 8.09 35.68 2.26
C GLN A 35 7.85 34.17 2.23
N GLY A 36 8.27 33.48 1.16
CA GLY A 36 8.15 32.03 1.02
C GLY A 36 9.00 31.29 2.05
N ILE A 37 10.25 31.72 2.23
CA ILE A 37 11.13 31.18 3.28
C ILE A 37 10.48 31.31 4.67
N SER A 38 9.90 32.48 4.95
CA SER A 38 9.19 32.72 6.22
C SER A 38 7.93 31.88 6.36
N ALA A 39 7.20 31.65 5.27
CA ALA A 39 6.03 30.79 5.25
C ALA A 39 6.40 29.33 5.54
N PHE A 40 7.43 28.78 4.88
CA PHE A 40 7.89 27.42 5.15
C PHE A 40 8.35 27.25 6.61
N ARG A 41 9.13 28.19 7.13
CA ARG A 41 9.53 28.18 8.55
C ARG A 41 8.31 28.14 9.48
N ARG A 42 7.41 29.10 9.32
CA ARG A 42 6.23 29.25 10.17
C ARG A 42 5.32 28.03 10.09
N ASP A 43 5.05 27.53 8.88
CA ASP A 43 3.98 26.56 8.64
C ASP A 43 4.45 25.10 8.79
N ILE A 44 5.74 24.82 8.59
CA ILE A 44 6.33 23.47 8.65
C ILE A 44 7.27 23.30 9.84
N LEU A 45 8.27 24.19 10.02
CA LEU A 45 9.32 23.99 11.01
C LEU A 45 8.93 24.45 12.43
N GLU A 46 8.14 25.52 12.52
CA GLU A 46 7.80 26.19 13.77
C GLU A 46 6.32 26.00 14.15
N ASN A 47 5.55 25.21 13.38
CA ASN A 47 4.13 24.99 13.59
C ASN A 47 3.87 23.79 14.52
N PRO A 48 3.45 24.02 15.78
CA PRO A 48 3.26 22.92 16.73
C PRO A 48 2.10 22.01 16.31
N ARG A 49 1.06 22.55 15.65
CA ARG A 49 -0.08 21.75 15.17
C ARG A 49 0.33 20.82 14.04
N PHE A 50 1.17 21.29 13.12
CA PHE A 50 1.67 20.46 12.03
C PHE A 50 2.50 19.29 12.56
N TYR A 51 3.38 19.54 13.53
CA TYR A 51 4.14 18.51 14.23
C TYR A 51 3.23 17.53 14.98
N GLN A 52 2.28 18.05 15.76
CA GLN A 52 1.34 17.27 16.55
C GLN A 52 0.48 16.35 15.68
N ALA A 53 0.05 16.79 14.50
CA ALA A 53 -0.69 15.95 13.56
C ALA A 53 0.08 14.69 13.13
N PHE A 54 1.42 14.71 13.08
CA PHE A 54 2.21 13.49 12.84
C PHE A 54 2.27 12.57 14.07
N LEU A 55 2.37 13.14 15.28
CA LEU A 55 2.36 12.35 16.51
C LEU A 55 1.02 11.65 16.76
N GLU A 56 -0.07 12.32 16.41
CA GLU A 56 -1.44 11.80 16.55
C GLU A 56 -1.85 10.87 15.39
N GLY A 57 -1.01 10.78 14.35
CA GLY A 57 -1.24 9.92 13.19
C GLY A 57 -2.24 10.46 12.17
N GLU A 58 -2.70 11.70 12.32
CA GLU A 58 -3.49 12.41 11.29
C GLU A 58 -2.65 12.59 10.01
N ASN A 59 -1.39 12.99 10.19
CA ASN A 59 -0.38 13.04 9.15
C ASN A 59 0.60 11.89 9.34
N ARG A 60 1.19 11.41 8.25
CA ARG A 60 2.11 10.27 8.26
C ARG A 60 3.35 10.60 7.46
N ILE A 61 4.53 10.23 7.96
CA ILE A 61 5.79 10.48 7.27
C ILE A 61 6.62 9.20 7.21
N TRP A 62 7.22 8.96 6.06
CA TRP A 62 8.09 7.82 5.82
C TRP A 62 9.50 8.30 5.51
N GLY A 63 10.48 7.50 5.90
CA GLY A 63 11.89 7.71 5.60
C GLY A 63 12.48 6.55 4.81
N ALA A 64 13.34 6.87 3.84
CA ALA A 64 14.22 5.91 3.19
C ALA A 64 15.58 5.93 3.87
N TYR A 65 16.05 4.76 4.27
CA TYR A 65 17.35 4.57 4.89
C TYR A 65 18.30 3.85 3.93
N CYS A 66 19.53 4.35 3.87
CA CYS A 66 20.67 3.66 3.27
C CYS A 66 21.61 3.24 4.40
N GLY A 67 21.56 1.96 4.79
CA GLY A 67 22.12 1.52 6.07
C GLY A 67 21.39 2.19 7.24
N GLU A 68 22.12 2.80 8.15
CA GLU A 68 21.53 3.53 9.30
C GLU A 68 21.21 5.00 8.98
N THR A 69 21.56 5.49 7.78
CA THR A 69 21.41 6.91 7.43
C THR A 69 20.06 7.17 6.79
N LEU A 70 19.29 8.11 7.34
CA LEU A 70 18.08 8.66 6.71
C LEU A 70 18.48 9.53 5.51
N VAL A 71 18.04 9.14 4.30
CA VAL A 71 18.47 9.79 3.05
C VAL A 71 17.34 10.48 2.29
N SER A 72 16.09 10.11 2.53
CA SER A 72 14.93 10.71 1.89
C SER A 72 13.72 10.59 2.80
N ILE A 73 12.79 11.54 2.68
CA ILE A 73 11.52 11.54 3.42
C ILE A 73 10.36 11.84 2.47
N MET A 74 9.18 11.31 2.80
CA MET A 74 7.93 11.68 2.15
C MET A 74 6.80 11.69 3.18
N GLY A 75 6.12 12.82 3.31
CA GLY A 75 5.01 13.02 4.24
C GLY A 75 3.67 13.16 3.53
N LEU A 76 2.64 12.50 4.06
CA LEU A 76 1.24 12.69 3.71
C LEU A 76 0.53 13.49 4.80
N GLN A 77 -0.16 14.54 4.38
CA GLN A 77 -1.15 15.25 5.17
C GLN A 77 -2.53 14.63 4.94
N GLY A 78 -3.19 14.26 6.04
CA GLY A 78 -4.38 13.41 6.00
C GLY A 78 -4.12 12.13 5.19
N ALA A 79 -5.06 11.78 4.31
CA ALA A 79 -5.00 10.52 3.58
C ALA A 79 -4.30 10.59 2.21
N CYS A 80 -4.17 11.77 1.59
CA CYS A 80 -3.89 11.84 0.14
C CYS A 80 -3.04 13.03 -0.34
N HIS A 81 -2.66 13.99 0.50
CA HIS A 81 -1.85 15.12 0.07
C HIS A 81 -0.39 14.94 0.47
N ILE A 82 0.54 14.89 -0.49
CA ILE A 82 1.98 14.87 -0.20
C ILE A 82 2.39 16.27 0.25
N CYS A 83 2.67 16.43 1.53
CA CYS A 83 3.02 17.72 2.15
C CYS A 83 4.53 17.93 2.29
N LEU A 84 5.33 16.87 2.30
CA LEU A 84 6.79 16.92 2.36
C LEU A 84 7.38 15.87 1.43
N SER A 85 8.40 16.24 0.65
CA SER A 85 9.22 15.26 -0.06
C SER A 85 10.62 15.83 -0.29
N PHE A 86 11.58 15.36 0.49
CA PHE A 86 12.95 15.86 0.47
C PHE A 86 13.93 14.69 0.42
N THR A 87 14.96 14.82 -0.41
CA THR A 87 16.03 13.82 -0.54
C THR A 87 17.36 14.53 -0.39
N ARG A 88 18.25 13.97 0.43
CA ARG A 88 19.62 14.46 0.57
C ARG A 88 20.26 14.61 -0.80
N VAL A 89 21.00 15.69 -0.98
CA VAL A 89 21.61 16.11 -2.25
C VAL A 89 22.45 15.03 -2.88
N ASP A 90 23.33 14.43 -2.07
CA ASP A 90 24.25 13.37 -2.45
C ASP A 90 23.54 12.05 -2.80
N MET A 91 22.24 11.96 -2.51
CA MET A 91 21.38 10.80 -2.74
C MET A 91 20.28 11.06 -3.78
N GLN A 92 20.21 12.26 -4.36
CA GLN A 92 19.23 12.58 -5.40
C GLN A 92 19.49 11.77 -6.68
N ARG A 93 18.43 11.50 -7.44
CA ARG A 93 18.45 10.72 -8.69
C ARG A 93 18.96 9.27 -8.55
N GLN A 94 19.03 8.75 -7.33
CA GLN A 94 19.41 7.35 -7.04
C GLN A 94 18.20 6.46 -6.70
N GLY A 95 16.98 7.00 -6.79
CA GLY A 95 15.74 6.24 -6.62
C GLY A 95 15.14 6.23 -5.21
N ALA A 96 15.74 6.92 -4.22
CA ALA A 96 15.23 6.93 -2.84
C ALA A 96 13.79 7.47 -2.73
N ALA A 97 13.50 8.62 -3.36
CA ALA A 97 12.16 9.20 -3.35
C ALA A 97 11.13 8.37 -4.13
N SER A 98 11.53 7.74 -5.24
CA SER A 98 10.66 6.83 -5.99
C SER A 98 10.34 5.58 -5.17
N ALA A 99 11.33 5.02 -4.47
CA ALA A 99 11.12 3.87 -3.57
C ALA A 99 10.13 4.22 -2.44
N LEU A 100 10.25 5.41 -1.84
CA LEU A 100 9.29 5.92 -0.87
C LEU A 100 7.88 6.00 -1.45
N PHE A 101 7.73 6.66 -2.60
CA PHE A 101 6.43 6.83 -3.24
C PHE A 101 5.74 5.48 -3.51
N HIS A 102 6.45 4.54 -4.12
CA HIS A 102 5.88 3.21 -4.41
C HIS A 102 5.55 2.43 -3.14
N ALA A 103 6.38 2.52 -2.09
CA ALA A 103 6.10 1.90 -0.81
C ALA A 103 4.84 2.49 -0.14
N ILE A 104 4.67 3.81 -0.19
CA ILE A 104 3.49 4.52 0.32
C ILE A 104 2.23 4.10 -0.46
N VAL A 105 2.27 4.10 -1.79
CA VAL A 105 1.13 3.66 -2.61
C VAL A 105 0.74 2.22 -2.27
N ALA A 106 1.72 1.31 -2.22
CA ALA A 106 1.47 -0.09 -1.88
C ALA A 106 0.90 -0.25 -0.46
N GLN A 107 1.34 0.58 0.49
CA GLN A 107 0.80 0.59 1.85
C GLN A 107 -0.66 1.07 1.88
N LEU A 108 -0.98 2.16 1.18
CA LEU A 108 -2.35 2.67 1.09
C LEU A 108 -3.28 1.66 0.39
N ASP A 109 -2.77 0.88 -0.56
CA ASP A 109 -3.55 -0.19 -1.21
C ASP A 109 -3.88 -1.33 -0.23
N ARG A 110 -2.94 -1.71 0.65
CA ARG A 110 -3.14 -2.73 1.69
C ARG A 110 -4.09 -2.27 2.81
N GLU A 111 -4.09 -0.99 3.14
CA GLU A 111 -4.97 -0.42 4.17
C GLU A 111 -6.44 -0.37 3.73
N GLY A 112 -6.74 -0.66 2.45
CA GLY A 112 -8.11 -0.76 1.95
C GLY A 112 -8.84 0.57 1.80
N ALA A 113 -8.16 1.70 2.05
CA ALA A 113 -8.73 3.02 1.86
C ALA A 113 -9.03 3.29 0.36
N ASP A 114 -10.23 3.80 0.07
CA ASP A 114 -10.66 4.12 -1.29
C ASP A 114 -10.10 5.46 -1.77
N ILE A 115 -8.78 5.61 -1.66
CA ILE A 115 -8.06 6.78 -2.15
C ILE A 115 -7.78 6.54 -3.64
N THR A 116 -8.51 7.29 -4.48
CA THR A 116 -8.45 7.21 -5.95
C THR A 116 -7.47 8.22 -6.57
N GLN A 117 -6.83 9.04 -5.73
CA GLN A 117 -5.89 10.05 -6.19
C GLN A 117 -4.99 10.50 -5.04
N LEU A 118 -3.74 10.80 -5.35
CA LEU A 118 -2.84 11.55 -4.47
C LEU A 118 -2.63 12.94 -5.06
N SER A 119 -2.46 13.93 -4.22
CA SER A 119 -2.22 15.32 -4.63
C SER A 119 -0.88 15.81 -4.12
N VAL A 120 -0.29 16.76 -4.83
CA VAL A 120 0.92 17.47 -4.38
C VAL A 120 0.94 18.87 -4.96
N ASN A 121 1.51 19.81 -4.22
CA ASN A 121 1.91 21.11 -4.72
C ASN A 121 3.41 21.03 -5.04
N ALA A 122 3.74 20.72 -6.30
CA ALA A 122 5.12 20.48 -6.71
C ALA A 122 5.89 21.80 -6.80
N SER A 123 6.98 21.93 -6.06
CA SER A 123 7.95 23.01 -6.23
C SER A 123 8.55 23.00 -7.64
N PRO A 124 9.09 24.13 -8.15
CA PRO A 124 9.73 24.16 -9.46
C PRO A 124 10.81 23.08 -9.64
N CYS A 125 11.59 22.80 -8.58
CA CYS A 125 12.61 21.74 -8.59
C CYS A 125 12.02 20.33 -8.50
N GLY A 126 10.89 20.15 -7.81
CA GLY A 126 10.20 18.86 -7.68
C GLY A 126 9.34 18.48 -8.88
N LEU A 127 8.91 19.43 -9.70
CA LEU A 127 8.00 19.20 -10.84
C LEU A 127 8.46 18.07 -11.79
N PRO A 128 9.74 18.02 -12.24
CA PRO A 128 10.20 16.93 -13.11
C PRO A 128 10.12 15.55 -12.46
N PHE A 129 10.34 15.48 -11.14
CA PHE A 129 10.24 14.23 -10.39
C PHE A 129 8.80 13.71 -10.34
N TYR A 130 7.83 14.58 -10.04
CA TYR A 130 6.42 14.17 -9.99
C TYR A 130 5.87 13.80 -11.38
N LEU A 131 6.27 14.53 -12.43
CA LEU A 131 5.95 14.13 -13.81
C LEU A 131 6.48 12.74 -14.14
N HIS A 132 7.72 12.43 -13.73
CA HIS A 132 8.31 11.11 -13.93
C HIS A 132 7.57 9.99 -13.17
N LEU A 133 7.06 10.27 -11.97
CA LEU A 133 6.22 9.33 -11.21
C LEU A 133 4.84 9.08 -11.84
N GLY A 134 4.42 9.91 -12.80
CA GLY A 134 3.11 9.84 -13.45
C GLY A 134 2.06 10.76 -12.84
N PHE A 135 2.45 11.74 -12.02
CA PHE A 135 1.56 12.85 -11.70
C PHE A 135 1.34 13.72 -12.95
N TYR A 136 0.16 14.32 -13.05
CA TYR A 136 -0.16 15.31 -14.07
C TYR A 136 -0.54 16.66 -13.43
N PRO A 137 -0.14 17.80 -14.02
CA PRO A 137 -0.58 19.12 -13.56
C PRO A 137 -2.09 19.29 -13.70
N THR A 138 -2.73 19.90 -12.69
CA THR A 138 -4.16 20.25 -12.72
C THR A 138 -4.42 21.73 -12.97
N GLY A 139 -3.36 22.53 -13.03
CA GLY A 139 -3.43 23.95 -13.29
C GLY A 139 -2.04 24.54 -13.56
N PRO A 140 -1.96 25.85 -13.85
CA PRO A 140 -0.69 26.55 -14.00
C PRO A 140 0.06 26.66 -12.67
N GLU A 141 1.33 27.06 -12.73
CA GLU A 141 2.10 27.45 -11.54
C GLU A 141 1.39 28.59 -10.78
N GLN A 142 1.37 28.49 -9.46
CA GLN A 142 0.79 29.45 -8.54
C GLN A 142 1.86 29.93 -7.57
N CYS A 143 1.65 31.12 -7.00
CA CYS A 143 2.45 31.64 -5.91
C CYS A 143 1.53 32.07 -4.76
N VAL A 144 1.57 31.34 -3.66
CA VAL A 144 0.75 31.60 -2.47
C VAL A 144 1.68 31.83 -1.28
N ASN A 145 1.54 32.97 -0.60
CA ASN A 145 2.40 33.36 0.51
C ASN A 145 3.91 33.32 0.19
N GLY A 146 4.27 33.56 -1.08
CA GLY A 146 5.66 33.54 -1.54
C GLY A 146 6.22 32.15 -1.86
N ILE A 147 5.43 31.08 -1.72
CA ILE A 147 5.78 29.72 -2.15
C ILE A 147 5.23 29.49 -3.56
N ARG A 148 6.13 29.15 -4.49
CA ARG A 148 5.76 28.79 -5.88
C ARG A 148 5.54 27.30 -5.98
N PHE A 149 4.46 26.88 -6.64
CA PHE A 149 4.18 25.47 -6.88
C PHE A 149 3.26 25.26 -8.09
N THR A 150 3.32 24.06 -8.68
CA THR A 150 2.33 23.58 -9.64
C THR A 150 1.45 22.52 -8.95
N PRO A 151 0.11 22.68 -8.90
CA PRO A 151 -0.75 21.65 -8.33
C PRO A 151 -0.80 20.43 -9.27
N MET A 152 -0.65 19.24 -8.71
CA MET A 152 -0.62 17.99 -9.47
C MET A 152 -1.41 16.88 -8.80
N LEU A 153 -1.90 15.94 -9.60
CA LEU A 153 -2.58 14.73 -9.14
C LEU A 153 -1.92 13.48 -9.70
N TYR A 154 -1.86 12.43 -8.89
CA TYR A 154 -1.53 11.07 -9.30
C TYR A 154 -2.79 10.21 -9.26
N PRO A 155 -3.27 9.70 -10.40
CA PRO A 155 -4.48 8.90 -10.44
C PRO A 155 -4.21 7.50 -9.87
N ARG A 156 -5.15 6.99 -9.06
CA ARG A 156 -5.15 5.62 -8.55
C ARG A 156 -6.46 4.93 -8.91
N PRO A 157 -6.44 3.67 -9.38
CA PRO A 157 -7.67 2.91 -9.60
C PRO A 157 -8.42 2.75 -8.26
N SER A 158 -9.76 2.72 -8.27
CA SER A 158 -10.55 2.51 -7.05
C SER A 158 -10.16 1.22 -6.32
N SER A 159 -10.34 1.17 -5.00
CA SER A 159 -10.19 -0.07 -4.23
C SER A 159 -11.10 -1.17 -4.78
N SER A 160 -12.29 -0.81 -5.26
CA SER A 160 -13.20 -1.69 -5.97
C SER A 160 -12.53 -2.33 -7.18
N ARG A 161 -11.94 -1.53 -8.07
CA ARG A 161 -11.23 -2.02 -9.26
C ARG A 161 -9.98 -2.81 -8.90
N ARG A 162 -9.09 -2.28 -8.06
CA ARG A 162 -7.80 -2.89 -7.68
C ARG A 162 -7.98 -4.29 -7.12
N ASN A 163 -8.97 -4.47 -6.24
CA ASN A 163 -9.18 -5.71 -5.52
C ASN A 163 -10.20 -6.64 -6.20
N THR A 164 -10.78 -6.26 -7.33
CA THR A 164 -11.58 -7.20 -8.13
C THR A 164 -10.64 -8.17 -8.83
N THR A 165 -11.00 -9.44 -8.91
CA THR A 165 -10.24 -10.48 -9.62
C THR A 165 -10.88 -10.77 -10.97
N TYR A 166 -10.14 -11.42 -11.89
CA TYR A 166 -10.69 -11.83 -13.19
C TYR A 166 -12.00 -12.63 -13.09
N CYS A 167 -12.19 -13.44 -12.05
CA CYS A 167 -13.39 -14.24 -11.86
C CYS A 167 -14.56 -13.48 -11.20
N GLY A 168 -14.38 -12.19 -10.87
CA GLY A 168 -15.41 -11.36 -10.25
C GLY A 168 -15.53 -11.53 -8.74
N LEU A 169 -14.52 -12.10 -8.08
CA LEU A 169 -14.39 -12.05 -6.62
C LEU A 169 -13.62 -10.81 -6.19
N TRP A 170 -13.83 -10.40 -4.93
CA TRP A 170 -13.09 -9.28 -4.33
C TRP A 170 -12.07 -9.81 -3.32
N CYS A 171 -10.79 -9.45 -3.49
CA CYS A 171 -9.68 -9.96 -2.69
C CYS A 171 -9.81 -9.62 -1.20
N GLY A 172 -10.44 -8.50 -0.85
CA GLY A 172 -10.60 -8.13 0.55
C GLY A 172 -11.60 -9.00 1.33
N ASP A 173 -12.34 -9.91 0.66
CA ASP A 173 -13.17 -10.91 1.33
C ASP A 173 -12.50 -12.30 1.39
N CYS A 174 -11.30 -12.46 0.82
CA CYS A 174 -10.66 -13.78 0.71
C CYS A 174 -9.66 -14.02 1.83
N ILE A 175 -9.59 -15.28 2.31
CA ILE A 175 -8.63 -15.66 3.38
C ILE A 175 -7.18 -15.39 2.93
N PRO A 176 -6.74 -15.78 1.71
CA PRO A 176 -5.41 -15.43 1.20
C PRO A 176 -5.10 -13.93 1.15
N GLY A 177 -6.13 -13.08 1.00
CA GLY A 177 -6.01 -11.63 0.91
C GLY A 177 -6.11 -10.92 2.26
N ASP A 178 -6.33 -11.65 3.35
CA ASP A 178 -6.40 -11.09 4.71
C ASP A 178 -4.99 -10.81 5.24
N HIS A 179 -4.43 -9.66 4.83
CA HIS A 179 -3.11 -9.23 5.28
C HIS A 179 -3.00 -9.10 6.81
N ALA A 180 -4.10 -8.81 7.52
CA ALA A 180 -4.09 -8.69 8.97
C ALA A 180 -3.92 -10.05 9.63
N LEU A 181 -4.62 -11.09 9.15
CA LEU A 181 -4.45 -12.46 9.61
C LEU A 181 -3.00 -12.93 9.48
N PHE A 182 -2.36 -12.73 8.33
CA PHE A 182 -0.99 -13.19 8.11
C PHE A 182 0.04 -12.36 8.89
N ALA A 183 -0.18 -11.05 9.07
CA ALA A 183 0.65 -10.23 9.95
C ALA A 183 0.61 -10.73 11.40
N LEU A 184 -0.57 -11.11 11.90
CA LEU A 184 -0.73 -11.70 13.23
C LEU A 184 -0.02 -13.06 13.34
N ALA A 185 -0.17 -13.93 12.33
CA ALA A 185 0.50 -15.23 12.31
C ALA A 185 2.04 -15.09 12.36
N GLN A 186 2.59 -14.16 11.56
CA GLN A 186 4.01 -13.89 11.54
C GLN A 186 4.51 -13.29 12.87
N ALA A 187 3.79 -12.32 13.43
CA ALA A 187 4.13 -11.72 14.72
C ALA A 187 4.11 -12.75 15.85
N LEU A 188 3.12 -13.64 15.87
CA LEU A 188 3.04 -14.73 16.83
C LEU A 188 4.23 -15.69 16.70
N LYS A 189 4.53 -16.15 15.48
CA LYS A 189 5.68 -17.03 15.20
C LYS A 189 6.99 -16.41 15.71
N GLN A 190 7.27 -15.16 15.31
CA GLN A 190 8.46 -14.43 15.76
C GLN A 190 8.53 -14.31 17.29
N ARG A 191 7.39 -14.01 17.94
CA ARG A 191 7.36 -13.87 19.40
C ARG A 191 7.61 -15.20 20.11
N LEU A 192 7.06 -16.30 19.60
CA LEU A 192 7.25 -17.65 20.15
C LEU A 192 8.72 -18.09 20.01
N GLU A 193 9.36 -17.79 18.90
CA GLU A 193 10.80 -18.02 18.68
C GLU A 193 11.64 -17.21 19.68
N GLN A 194 11.38 -15.91 19.81
CA GLN A 194 12.11 -15.02 20.73
C GLN A 194 12.07 -15.46 22.18
N VAL A 195 10.93 -15.98 22.66
CA VAL A 195 10.79 -16.45 24.04
C VAL A 195 11.20 -17.92 24.22
N GLY A 196 11.69 -18.58 23.17
CA GLY A 196 12.11 -19.98 23.19
C GLY A 196 10.96 -20.94 23.50
N PHE A 197 9.73 -20.62 23.06
CA PHE A 197 8.51 -21.31 23.50
C PHE A 197 8.52 -22.81 23.19
N ARG A 198 9.20 -23.26 22.12
CA ARG A 198 9.36 -24.69 21.81
C ARG A 198 9.90 -25.49 23.01
N HIS A 199 10.94 -24.99 23.67
CA HIS A 199 11.53 -25.64 24.84
C HIS A 199 10.57 -25.65 26.02
N TYR A 200 9.85 -24.53 26.22
CA TYR A 200 8.84 -24.41 27.26
C TYR A 200 7.67 -25.39 27.04
N ALA A 201 7.20 -25.52 25.79
CA ALA A 201 6.15 -26.45 25.39
C ALA A 201 6.56 -27.90 25.69
N ALA A 202 7.77 -28.31 25.28
CA ALA A 202 8.31 -29.63 25.58
C ALA A 202 8.37 -29.92 27.09
N TYR A 203 8.84 -28.96 27.90
CA TYR A 203 8.87 -29.10 29.35
C TYR A 203 7.46 -29.21 29.97
N LYS A 204 6.48 -28.48 29.43
CA LYS A 204 5.12 -28.42 29.97
C LYS A 204 4.18 -29.48 29.41
N ALA A 205 4.57 -30.24 28.38
CA ALA A 205 3.77 -31.29 27.76
C ALA A 205 3.23 -32.32 28.77
N ALA A 206 4.00 -32.63 29.82
CA ALA A 206 3.55 -33.54 30.89
C ALA A 206 2.32 -33.03 31.67
N LYS A 207 2.08 -31.71 31.70
CA LYS A 207 0.95 -31.07 32.40
C LYS A 207 -0.11 -30.54 31.43
N VAL A 208 0.30 -30.17 30.22
CA VAL A 208 -0.56 -29.67 29.14
C VAL A 208 -0.30 -30.56 27.93
N PRO A 209 -1.01 -31.70 27.78
CA PRO A 209 -0.70 -32.70 26.77
C PRO A 209 -0.64 -32.16 25.34
N SER A 210 -1.50 -31.19 24.98
CA SER A 210 -1.51 -30.57 23.65
C SER A 210 -0.20 -29.87 23.25
N PHE A 211 0.69 -29.57 24.21
CA PHE A 211 2.01 -29.02 23.88
C PHE A 211 2.96 -30.04 23.25
N SER A 212 2.65 -31.34 23.27
CA SER A 212 3.37 -32.32 22.45
C SER A 212 3.23 -32.04 20.95
N ASP A 213 2.16 -31.36 20.53
CA ASP A 213 1.87 -31.07 19.14
C ASP A 213 2.47 -29.74 18.67
N TYR A 214 3.39 -29.15 19.45
CA TYR A 214 3.95 -27.83 19.14
C TYR A 214 4.66 -27.79 17.78
N ASP A 215 5.42 -28.82 17.41
CA ASP A 215 6.09 -28.88 16.11
C ASP A 215 5.06 -28.93 14.97
N THR A 216 3.94 -29.62 15.16
CA THR A 216 2.81 -29.62 14.21
C THR A 216 2.18 -28.24 14.11
N PHE A 217 1.94 -27.57 15.24
CA PHE A 217 1.41 -26.20 15.28
C PHE A 217 2.33 -25.21 14.56
N GLU A 218 3.64 -25.27 14.80
CA GLU A 218 4.63 -24.42 14.16
C GLU A 218 4.74 -24.69 12.65
N ALA A 219 4.61 -25.96 12.23
CA ALA A 219 4.53 -26.34 10.83
C ALA A 219 3.28 -25.74 10.16
N VAL A 220 2.12 -25.76 10.83
CA VAL A 220 0.89 -25.10 10.33
C VAL A 220 1.06 -23.59 10.24
N LEU A 221 1.64 -22.94 11.25
CA LEU A 221 1.95 -21.49 11.21
C LEU A 221 2.84 -21.15 10.02
N THR A 222 3.84 -21.98 9.74
CA THR A 222 4.73 -21.79 8.58
C THR A 222 3.98 -22.01 7.26
N ALA A 223 3.11 -23.02 7.19
CA ALA A 223 2.32 -23.29 5.99
C ALA A 223 1.29 -22.19 5.66
N LEU A 224 0.86 -21.37 6.64
CA LEU A 224 0.01 -20.20 6.37
C LEU A 224 0.70 -19.21 5.41
N GLU A 225 2.01 -19.05 5.51
CA GLU A 225 2.75 -18.15 4.62
C GLU A 225 2.64 -18.58 3.14
N ASP A 226 2.52 -19.90 2.88
CA ASP A 226 2.40 -20.44 1.52
C ASP A 226 1.08 -20.06 0.84
N VAL A 227 0.02 -19.77 1.60
CA VAL A 227 -1.30 -19.37 1.07
C VAL A 227 -1.51 -17.87 1.04
N HIS A 228 -0.63 -17.07 1.66
CA HIS A 228 -0.76 -15.60 1.69
C HIS A 228 -0.56 -14.99 0.29
N CYS A 229 -1.51 -14.18 -0.16
CA CYS A 229 -1.38 -13.39 -1.37
C CYS A 229 -0.71 -12.05 -1.06
N ALA A 230 0.46 -11.80 -1.65
CA ALA A 230 1.19 -10.55 -1.45
C ALA A 230 0.66 -9.36 -2.29
N ARG A 231 -0.09 -9.61 -3.37
CA ARG A 231 -0.62 -8.59 -4.31
C ARG A 231 -1.98 -8.99 -4.88
N THR A 232 -2.48 -8.26 -5.89
CA THR A 232 -3.80 -8.52 -6.53
C THR A 232 -3.69 -9.49 -7.70
N CYS A 233 -4.78 -10.19 -8.07
CA CYS A 233 -4.76 -11.24 -9.11
C CYS A 233 -4.26 -10.75 -10.49
N TYR A 234 -4.40 -9.44 -10.76
CA TYR A 234 -3.89 -8.78 -11.96
C TYR A 234 -2.36 -8.62 -11.98
N GLU A 235 -1.71 -8.70 -10.82
CA GLU A 235 -0.27 -8.48 -10.67
C GLU A 235 0.56 -9.78 -10.70
N GLY A 236 -0.08 -10.92 -10.97
CA GLY A 236 0.61 -12.19 -11.22
C GLY A 236 0.22 -13.32 -10.26
N PRO A 237 0.99 -14.42 -10.21
CA PRO A 237 0.82 -15.48 -9.21
C PRO A 237 1.34 -15.00 -7.84
N LEU A 238 0.50 -15.09 -6.81
CA LEU A 238 0.64 -14.26 -5.60
C LEU A 238 1.03 -15.02 -4.34
N SER A 239 0.72 -16.31 -4.33
CA SER A 239 0.86 -17.22 -3.22
C SER A 239 1.35 -18.54 -3.79
N LYS A 240 2.19 -19.26 -3.03
CA LYS A 240 2.73 -20.55 -3.46
C LYS A 240 1.64 -21.61 -3.60
N ALA A 241 0.63 -21.57 -2.73
CA ALA A 241 -0.47 -22.53 -2.67
C ALA A 241 -1.88 -21.90 -2.58
N GLY A 242 -2.00 -20.57 -2.64
CA GLY A 242 -3.29 -19.88 -2.65
C GLY A 242 -3.81 -19.60 -4.07
N CYS A 243 -4.58 -18.52 -4.23
CA CYS A 243 -5.17 -18.15 -5.51
C CYS A 243 -4.08 -17.87 -6.57
N ALA A 244 -3.98 -18.79 -7.55
CA ALA A 244 -3.47 -18.58 -8.90
C ALA A 244 -1.96 -18.69 -9.16
N GLN A 245 -1.36 -19.86 -8.97
CA GLN A 245 -0.22 -20.27 -9.81
C GLN A 245 -0.71 -20.50 -11.26
N ASP A 246 -1.68 -21.39 -11.46
CA ASP A 246 -2.19 -21.80 -12.79
C ASP A 246 -3.70 -21.55 -12.98
N CYS A 247 -4.19 -20.34 -12.68
CA CYS A 247 -5.63 -20.06 -12.79
C CYS A 247 -6.12 -19.99 -14.26
N HIS A 248 -6.90 -20.99 -14.69
CA HIS A 248 -7.48 -21.05 -16.04
C HIS A 248 -8.39 -19.86 -16.39
N LEU A 249 -9.14 -19.31 -15.43
CA LEU A 249 -10.01 -18.14 -15.67
C LEU A 249 -9.20 -16.89 -16.01
N ARG A 250 -8.05 -16.69 -15.34
CA ARG A 250 -7.11 -15.61 -15.63
C ARG A 250 -6.51 -15.79 -17.03
N SER A 251 -5.97 -16.98 -17.31
CA SER A 251 -5.34 -17.26 -18.62
C SER A 251 -6.33 -17.08 -19.77
N CYS A 252 -7.55 -17.62 -19.65
CA CYS A 252 -8.62 -17.45 -20.64
C CYS A 252 -9.03 -15.98 -20.83
N ALA A 253 -9.12 -15.19 -19.75
CA ALA A 253 -9.43 -13.77 -19.87
C ALA A 253 -8.31 -13.00 -20.59
N LEU A 254 -7.05 -13.28 -20.26
CA LEU A 254 -5.89 -12.68 -20.94
C LEU A 254 -5.83 -13.05 -22.43
N GLU A 255 -5.99 -14.32 -22.78
CA GLU A 255 -6.03 -14.80 -24.16
C GLU A 255 -7.12 -14.11 -24.98
N LYS A 256 -8.28 -13.85 -24.36
CA LYS A 256 -9.42 -13.18 -24.99
C LYS A 256 -9.35 -11.65 -24.91
N SER A 257 -8.25 -11.07 -24.40
CA SER A 257 -8.12 -9.62 -24.14
C SER A 257 -9.28 -9.04 -23.31
N LEU A 258 -9.80 -9.82 -22.37
CA LEU A 258 -10.89 -9.42 -21.49
C LEU A 258 -10.32 -8.90 -20.17
N TYR A 259 -10.86 -7.78 -19.71
CA TYR A 259 -10.50 -7.26 -18.39
C TYR A 259 -10.98 -8.20 -17.27
N GLY A 260 -12.06 -8.96 -17.47
CA GLY A 260 -12.51 -9.98 -16.53
C GLY A 260 -13.64 -10.82 -17.11
N CYS A 261 -14.03 -11.88 -16.40
CA CYS A 261 -15.05 -12.84 -16.86
C CYS A 261 -16.40 -12.17 -17.13
N TRP A 262 -16.73 -11.06 -16.43
CA TRP A 262 -17.96 -10.30 -16.67
C TRP A 262 -17.99 -9.63 -18.06
N ALA A 263 -16.85 -9.49 -18.75
CA ALA A 263 -16.78 -8.99 -20.11
C ALA A 263 -17.01 -10.09 -21.16
N CYS A 264 -16.93 -11.37 -20.79
CA CYS A 264 -17.19 -12.49 -21.69
C CYS A 264 -18.70 -12.61 -21.99
N PRO A 265 -19.17 -12.61 -23.25
CA PRO A 265 -20.60 -12.70 -23.54
C PRO A 265 -21.25 -13.98 -22.98
N ASP A 266 -20.48 -15.06 -22.87
CA ASP A 266 -20.95 -16.38 -22.45
C ASP A 266 -20.66 -16.73 -20.99
N PHE A 267 -20.29 -15.75 -20.14
CA PHE A 267 -19.90 -16.07 -18.76
C PHE A 267 -20.96 -16.82 -17.97
N GLU A 268 -22.25 -16.62 -18.28
CA GLU A 268 -23.37 -17.29 -17.61
C GLU A 268 -23.45 -18.79 -17.90
N ARG A 269 -22.83 -19.24 -18.99
CA ARG A 269 -22.78 -20.65 -19.43
C ARG A 269 -21.38 -21.25 -19.29
N CYS A 270 -20.47 -20.54 -18.63
CA CYS A 270 -19.07 -20.95 -18.51
C CYS A 270 -18.92 -22.06 -17.47
N ALA A 271 -18.49 -23.26 -17.91
CA ALA A 271 -18.25 -24.40 -17.03
C ALA A 271 -17.25 -24.08 -15.90
N GLN A 272 -16.19 -23.33 -16.21
CA GLN A 272 -15.17 -22.92 -15.22
C GLN A 272 -15.75 -22.01 -14.13
N ILE A 273 -16.74 -21.17 -14.45
CA ILE A 273 -17.46 -20.36 -13.46
C ILE A 273 -18.42 -21.24 -12.65
N ALA A 274 -19.08 -22.19 -13.28
CA ALA A 274 -19.95 -23.15 -12.59
C ALA A 274 -19.17 -24.00 -11.57
N ASP A 275 -17.96 -24.44 -11.89
CA ASP A 275 -17.09 -25.16 -10.96
C ASP A 275 -16.72 -24.31 -9.75
N MET A 276 -16.40 -23.02 -9.97
CA MET A 276 -16.10 -22.07 -8.88
C MET A 276 -17.26 -21.85 -7.91
N GLN A 277 -18.52 -22.01 -8.35
CA GLN A 277 -19.70 -21.86 -7.47
C GLN A 277 -19.76 -22.88 -6.33
N GLN A 278 -18.98 -23.97 -6.40
CA GLN A 278 -18.85 -24.94 -5.33
C GLN A 278 -18.22 -24.36 -4.06
N LEU A 279 -17.34 -23.37 -4.20
CA LEU A 279 -16.73 -22.66 -3.07
C LEU A 279 -17.25 -21.22 -2.96
N HIS A 280 -17.60 -20.59 -4.08
CA HIS A 280 -17.97 -19.19 -4.19
C HIS A 280 -19.41 -19.03 -4.71
N PRO A 281 -20.42 -19.18 -3.83
CA PRO A 281 -21.81 -19.39 -4.25
C PRO A 281 -22.37 -18.24 -5.10
N ASP A 282 -21.96 -17.01 -4.80
CA ASP A 282 -22.52 -15.79 -5.40
C ASP A 282 -21.65 -15.24 -6.55
N ILE A 283 -20.69 -16.01 -7.09
CA ILE A 283 -19.78 -15.54 -8.15
C ILE A 283 -20.53 -15.10 -9.43
N LEU A 284 -21.60 -15.78 -9.85
CA LEU A 284 -22.43 -15.36 -10.98
C LEU A 284 -23.17 -14.04 -10.69
N HIS A 285 -23.66 -13.87 -9.45
CA HIS A 285 -24.26 -12.60 -9.02
C HIS A 285 -23.24 -11.46 -9.10
N ASN A 286 -22.01 -11.70 -8.66
CA ASN A 286 -20.93 -10.71 -8.73
C ASN A 286 -20.62 -10.33 -10.18
N LEU A 287 -20.44 -11.31 -11.08
CA LEU A 287 -20.19 -11.06 -12.50
C LEU A 287 -21.31 -10.24 -13.16
N ARG A 288 -22.58 -10.57 -12.88
CA ARG A 288 -23.74 -9.79 -13.35
C ARG A 288 -23.72 -8.37 -12.81
N THR A 289 -23.38 -8.22 -11.53
CA THR A 289 -23.32 -6.91 -10.87
C THR A 289 -22.23 -6.05 -11.49
N ILE A 290 -21.01 -6.58 -11.68
CA ILE A 290 -19.90 -5.87 -12.32
C ILE A 290 -20.29 -5.43 -13.74
N ARG A 291 -20.90 -6.33 -14.54
CA ARG A 291 -21.38 -5.99 -15.89
C ARG A 291 -22.42 -4.87 -15.87
N ARG A 292 -23.31 -4.84 -14.87
CA ARG A 292 -24.41 -3.87 -14.77
C ARG A 292 -23.95 -2.49 -14.27
N VAL A 293 -23.15 -2.42 -13.20
CA VAL A 293 -22.86 -1.15 -12.49
C VAL A 293 -21.44 -0.62 -12.70
N GLY A 294 -20.56 -1.45 -13.26
CA GLY A 294 -19.16 -1.16 -13.50
C GLY A 294 -18.23 -1.58 -12.36
N ILE A 295 -16.98 -1.91 -12.70
CA ILE A 295 -15.99 -2.45 -11.76
C ILE A 295 -15.56 -1.47 -10.65
N ASP A 296 -15.75 -0.16 -10.85
CA ASP A 296 -15.38 0.83 -9.83
C ASP A 296 -16.42 0.96 -8.70
N ARG A 297 -17.63 0.39 -8.86
CA ARG A 297 -18.76 0.63 -7.94
C ARG A 297 -19.47 -0.63 -7.44
N TRP A 298 -19.12 -1.80 -7.96
CA TRP A 298 -19.89 -3.03 -7.69
C TRP A 298 -19.71 -3.58 -6.27
N VAL A 299 -18.59 -3.27 -5.60
CA VAL A 299 -18.21 -3.90 -4.33
C VAL A 299 -19.25 -3.71 -3.23
N GLY A 300 -19.97 -2.59 -3.20
CA GLY A 300 -21.07 -2.39 -2.24
C GLY A 300 -22.30 -3.30 -2.45
N GLN A 301 -22.36 -4.01 -3.58
CA GLN A 301 -23.46 -4.90 -3.98
C GLN A 301 -22.99 -6.35 -4.18
N ARG A 302 -21.76 -6.65 -3.78
CA ARG A 302 -21.18 -7.99 -3.91
C ARG A 302 -21.92 -9.00 -3.02
N GLY A 303 -22.03 -10.22 -3.51
CA GLY A 303 -22.48 -11.37 -2.74
C GLY A 303 -21.35 -11.98 -1.91
N ARG A 304 -21.63 -13.13 -1.31
CA ARG A 304 -20.69 -13.84 -0.44
C ARG A 304 -19.48 -14.37 -1.21
N HIS A 305 -18.31 -14.28 -0.57
CA HIS A 305 -17.08 -14.85 -1.08
C HIS A 305 -17.04 -16.36 -0.88
N TYR A 306 -17.19 -16.84 0.37
CA TYR A 306 -17.20 -18.27 0.70
C TYR A 306 -18.60 -18.75 1.04
N ARG A 307 -18.77 -20.08 1.14
CA ARG A 307 -20.02 -20.72 1.58
C ARG A 307 -20.21 -20.72 3.11
N PHE A 308 -19.12 -20.62 3.86
CA PHE A 308 -19.09 -20.67 5.32
C PHE A 308 -18.98 -19.28 5.92
#